data_AF-A0A956NIQ8-F1
#
_entry.id   AF-A0A956NIQ8-F1
#
_cell.length_a   1.000
_cell.length_b   1.000
_cell.length_c   1.000
_cell.angle_alpha   90.00
_cell.angle_beta   90.00
_cell.angle_gamma   90.00
#
_symmetry.space_group_name_H-M   'P 1'
#
loop_
_entity.id
_entity.type
_entity.pdbx_description
1 polymer ?
#
loop_
_entity_poly.entity_id
_entity_poly.type
_entity_poly.pdbx_seq_one_letter_code
_entity_poly.pdbx_strand_id
1 'polypeptide(L)'
;MDQMDVDALRQLAKMLYHENTALQKEVRKLLGEVASLKGEAADDLQQRLIELLASVPDPKAANSSSESRSAGTSPKKERPPQPGHGPRQQPKLPIVNATYELDDESRDCTVCGGTVTEMTGQFEEADEITVVERRFVVVHQKRQKYRCRCNANVVTAPGDLKLKPGNRYSIDFALTVAVDKYLDHLPLERQVRIMQREGLRIDSQTLWDQINTLAGHLRPSYEALWDRALTWPVLHADETSWRLMTVRVRPSRLEGVS
;
A
#
# COMPACT_ATOMS: atom_id res chain seq x y z
N MET A 1 21.33 30.49 -3.79
CA MET A 1 20.16 30.05 -4.57
C MET A 1 19.13 31.14 -4.44
N ASP A 2 18.97 31.88 -5.53
CA ASP A 2 18.23 33.13 -5.62
C ASP A 2 16.78 32.94 -5.19
N GLN A 3 16.35 33.74 -4.21
CA GLN A 3 14.94 33.95 -3.92
C GLN A 3 14.36 34.69 -5.13
N MET A 4 13.87 33.95 -6.12
CA MET A 4 13.03 34.52 -7.18
C MET A 4 11.86 35.22 -6.50
N ASP A 5 11.90 36.54 -6.51
CA ASP A 5 10.93 37.42 -5.88
C ASP A 5 9.52 37.04 -6.37
N VAL A 6 8.71 36.52 -5.45
CA VAL A 6 7.36 36.01 -5.75
C VAL A 6 6.50 37.13 -6.33
N ASP A 7 6.78 38.39 -5.99
CA ASP A 7 6.08 39.53 -6.55
C ASP A 7 6.54 39.85 -7.97
N ALA A 8 7.82 39.65 -8.31
CA ALA A 8 8.31 39.73 -9.69
C ALA A 8 7.66 38.65 -10.57
N LEU A 9 7.51 37.42 -10.06
CA LEU A 9 6.78 36.34 -10.77
C LEU A 9 5.30 36.65 -10.98
N ARG A 10 4.64 37.27 -10.00
CA ARG A 10 3.23 37.71 -10.13
C ARG A 10 3.08 38.83 -11.15
N GLN A 11 4.03 39.77 -11.20
CA GLN A 11 4.04 40.82 -12.20
C GLN A 11 4.25 40.25 -13.61
N LEU A 12 5.18 39.30 -13.77
CA LEU A 12 5.40 38.59 -15.02
C LEU A 12 4.14 37.84 -15.50
N ALA A 13 3.47 37.12 -14.59
CA ALA A 13 2.24 36.38 -14.92
C ALA A 13 1.11 37.32 -15.39
N LYS A 14 0.98 38.51 -14.79
CA LYS A 14 0.02 39.53 -15.24
C LYS A 14 0.37 40.08 -16.62
N MET A 15 1.65 40.36 -16.88
CA MET A 15 2.09 40.83 -18.20
C MET A 15 1.83 39.78 -19.28
N LEU A 16 2.21 38.53 -19.04
CA LEU A 16 1.95 37.42 -19.97
C LEU A 16 0.45 37.19 -20.21
N TYR A 17 -0.39 37.40 -19.19
CA TYR A 17 -1.84 37.33 -19.35
C TYR A 17 -2.35 38.44 -20.27
N HIS A 18 -1.94 39.69 -20.04
CA HIS A 18 -2.34 40.81 -20.88
C HIS A 18 -1.87 40.64 -22.33
N GLU A 19 -0.63 40.19 -22.54
CA GLU A 19 -0.08 39.93 -23.87
C GLU A 19 -0.84 38.81 -24.60
N ASN A 20 -1.14 37.70 -23.92
CA ASN A 20 -1.97 36.64 -24.48
C ASN A 20 -3.36 37.15 -24.88
N THR A 21 -3.99 38.00 -24.05
CA THR A 21 -5.30 38.55 -24.40
C THR A 21 -5.25 39.50 -25.60
N ALA A 22 -4.15 40.25 -25.76
CA ALA A 22 -3.95 41.12 -26.92
C ALA A 22 -3.74 40.30 -28.20
N LEU A 23 -2.85 39.30 -28.15
CA LEU A 23 -2.60 38.38 -29.27
C LEU A 23 -3.86 37.63 -29.70
N GLN A 24 -4.68 37.16 -28.74
CA GLN A 24 -5.95 36.52 -29.04
C GLN A 24 -6.95 37.45 -29.76
N LYS A 25 -6.96 38.75 -29.43
CA LYS A 25 -7.79 39.73 -30.14
C LYS A 25 -7.29 39.95 -31.57
N GLU A 26 -5.98 40.06 -31.76
CA GLU A 26 -5.41 40.28 -33.09
C GLU A 26 -5.61 39.08 -34.02
N VAL A 27 -5.45 37.87 -33.50
CA VAL A 27 -5.76 36.63 -34.25
C VAL A 27 -7.22 36.60 -34.69
N ARG A 28 -8.17 37.00 -33.84
CA ARG A 28 -9.59 37.07 -34.24
C ARG A 28 -9.84 38.10 -35.33
N LYS A 29 -9.17 39.26 -35.28
CA LYS A 29 -9.30 40.30 -36.29
C LYS A 29 -8.76 39.82 -37.65
N LEU A 30 -7.55 39.26 -37.67
CA LEU A 30 -6.92 38.73 -38.88
C LEU A 30 -7.72 37.57 -39.48
N LEU A 31 -8.30 36.70 -38.65
CA LEU A 31 -9.19 35.64 -39.13
C LEU A 31 -10.46 36.20 -39.80
N GLY A 32 -11.02 37.29 -39.27
CA GLY A 32 -12.14 38.01 -39.90
C GLY A 32 -11.76 38.63 -41.25
N GLU A 33 -10.58 39.25 -41.35
CA GLU A 33 -10.05 39.80 -42.60
C GLU A 33 -9.79 38.71 -43.64
N VAL A 34 -9.20 37.58 -43.23
CA VAL A 34 -8.95 36.42 -44.11
C VAL A 34 -10.26 35.79 -44.59
N ALA A 35 -11.27 35.69 -43.72
CA ALA A 35 -12.60 35.20 -44.10
C ALA A 35 -13.27 36.13 -45.13
N SER A 36 -13.14 37.44 -44.96
CA SER A 36 -13.68 38.43 -45.91
C SER A 36 -12.97 38.41 -47.27
N LEU A 37 -11.65 38.12 -47.30
CA LEU A 37 -10.86 38.13 -48.53
C LEU A 37 -10.96 36.83 -49.34
N LYS A 38 -11.25 35.70 -48.70
CA LYS A 38 -11.29 34.38 -49.36
C LYS A 38 -12.68 33.94 -49.82
N GLY A 39 -13.75 34.64 -49.43
CA GLY A 39 -15.09 34.41 -49.98
C GLY A 39 -15.67 33.02 -49.67
N GLU A 40 -15.31 32.44 -48.52
CA GLU A 40 -15.85 31.17 -48.00
C GLU A 40 -16.79 31.45 -46.81
N ALA A 41 -17.84 30.63 -46.64
CA ALA A 41 -18.91 30.86 -45.67
C ALA A 41 -18.37 30.85 -44.22
N ALA A 42 -18.65 31.93 -43.48
CA ALA A 42 -18.12 32.24 -42.15
C ALA A 42 -18.36 31.16 -41.09
N ASP A 43 -19.28 30.23 -41.33
CA ASP A 43 -19.75 29.23 -40.37
C ASP A 43 -18.70 28.13 -40.12
N ASP A 44 -17.98 27.66 -41.15
CA ASP A 44 -17.00 26.55 -41.00
C ASP A 44 -15.74 26.98 -40.22
N LEU A 45 -15.34 28.25 -40.36
CA LEU A 45 -14.24 28.82 -39.58
C LEU A 45 -14.66 29.13 -38.15
N GLN A 46 -15.93 29.53 -37.91
CA GLN A 46 -16.47 29.66 -36.56
C GLN A 46 -16.52 28.31 -35.84
N GLN A 47 -16.91 27.22 -36.52
CA GLN A 47 -16.94 25.88 -35.94
C GLN A 47 -15.55 25.41 -35.47
N ARG A 48 -14.53 25.58 -36.32
CA ARG A 48 -13.15 25.21 -35.98
C ARG A 48 -12.56 26.07 -34.86
N LEU A 49 -12.93 27.35 -34.78
CA LEU A 49 -12.49 28.23 -33.69
C LEU A 49 -13.15 27.85 -32.35
N ILE A 50 -14.42 27.42 -32.37
CA ILE A 50 -15.13 26.91 -31.20
C ILE A 50 -14.48 25.62 -30.70
N GLU A 51 -14.11 24.70 -31.58
CA GLU A 51 -13.37 23.48 -31.21
C GLU A 51 -11.99 23.79 -30.63
N LEU A 52 -11.26 24.73 -31.23
CA LEU A 52 -9.93 25.09 -30.74
C LEU A 52 -10.02 25.77 -29.35
N LEU A 53 -10.99 26.66 -29.14
CA LEU A 53 -11.25 27.31 -27.85
C LEU A 53 -11.73 26.32 -26.78
N ALA A 54 -12.49 25.30 -27.16
CA ALA A 54 -12.89 24.22 -26.25
C ALA A 54 -11.73 23.29 -25.86
N SER A 55 -10.66 23.24 -26.68
CA SER A 55 -9.45 22.47 -26.35
C SER A 55 -8.45 23.20 -25.44
N VAL A 56 -8.65 24.51 -25.20
CA VAL A 56 -7.90 25.26 -24.20
C VAL A 56 -8.57 25.03 -22.84
N PRO A 57 -7.89 24.37 -21.87
CA PRO A 57 -8.50 24.13 -20.58
C PRO A 57 -8.78 25.45 -19.87
N ASP A 58 -10.04 25.64 -19.44
CA ASP A 58 -10.50 26.82 -18.74
C ASP A 58 -9.78 26.92 -17.37
N PRO A 59 -8.97 27.95 -17.10
CA PRO A 59 -8.20 28.05 -15.85
C PRO A 59 -9.09 28.16 -14.60
N LYS A 60 -10.41 28.38 -14.76
CA LYS A 60 -11.39 28.33 -13.68
C LYS A 60 -11.95 26.93 -13.41
N ALA A 61 -11.95 26.02 -14.39
CA ALA A 61 -12.43 24.65 -14.20
C ALA A 61 -11.50 23.83 -13.31
N ALA A 62 -10.19 24.11 -13.35
CA ALA A 62 -9.19 23.50 -12.46
C ALA A 62 -9.36 23.86 -10.97
N ASN A 63 -10.16 24.89 -10.65
CA ASN A 63 -10.42 25.33 -9.27
C ASN A 63 -11.89 25.14 -8.84
N SER A 64 -12.71 24.40 -9.59
CA SER A 64 -14.14 24.23 -9.27
C SER A 64 -14.51 22.96 -8.50
N SER A 65 -13.56 22.05 -8.24
CA SER A 65 -13.74 20.98 -7.23
C SER A 65 -13.39 21.48 -5.84
N SER A 66 -14.15 22.45 -5.35
CA SER A 66 -14.32 22.67 -3.92
C SER A 66 -15.74 23.18 -3.67
N GLU A 67 -16.51 22.38 -2.96
CA GLU A 67 -17.89 22.65 -2.60
C GLU A 67 -18.06 24.08 -2.06
N SER A 68 -18.91 24.88 -2.70
CA SER A 68 -19.42 26.11 -2.11
C SER A 68 -20.36 25.76 -0.95
N ARG A 69 -19.83 25.69 0.27
CA ARG A 69 -20.67 25.78 1.47
C ARG A 69 -21.10 27.22 1.65
N SER A 70 -22.42 27.39 1.79
CA SER A 70 -23.08 28.63 2.14
C SER A 70 -22.38 29.34 3.30
N ALA A 71 -22.32 30.67 3.21
CA ALA A 71 -21.74 31.55 4.21
C ALA A 71 -22.50 31.43 5.56
N GLY A 72 -22.03 30.52 6.40
CA GLY A 72 -22.26 30.53 7.84
C GLY A 72 -20.94 30.85 8.52
N THR A 73 -20.89 31.91 9.32
CA THR A 73 -19.77 32.26 10.20
C THR A 73 -19.50 31.11 11.17
N SER A 74 -18.66 30.17 10.75
CA SER A 74 -18.09 29.12 11.60
C SER A 74 -16.64 29.49 11.90
N PRO A 75 -16.16 29.27 13.13
CA PRO A 75 -14.78 29.59 13.48
C PRO A 75 -13.83 28.81 12.56
N LYS A 76 -12.87 29.54 12.00
CA LYS A 76 -11.85 29.05 11.07
C LYS A 76 -11.09 27.93 11.77
N LYS A 77 -11.46 26.66 11.53
CA LYS A 77 -10.69 25.51 12.00
C LYS A 77 -9.26 25.68 11.49
N GLU A 78 -8.32 25.79 12.42
CA GLU A 78 -6.90 25.77 12.10
C GLU A 78 -6.63 24.53 11.25
N ARG A 79 -6.10 24.76 10.03
CA ARG A 79 -5.64 23.67 9.19
C ARG A 79 -4.52 22.97 9.97
N PRO A 80 -4.57 21.64 10.14
CA PRO A 80 -3.47 20.92 10.77
C PRO A 80 -2.18 21.27 10.02
N PRO A 81 -1.05 21.39 10.73
CA PRO A 81 0.23 21.72 10.12
C PRO A 81 0.48 20.75 8.97
N GLN A 82 0.75 21.30 7.79
CA GLN A 82 1.12 20.50 6.62
C GLN A 82 2.42 19.76 6.97
N PRO A 83 2.48 18.43 6.82
CA PRO A 83 3.71 17.71 7.08
C PRO A 83 4.81 18.28 6.18
N GLY A 84 5.94 18.66 6.78
CA GLY A 84 7.07 19.22 6.06
C GLY A 84 7.61 18.25 4.98
N HIS A 85 8.41 18.77 4.06
CA HIS A 85 9.00 18.02 2.93
C HIS A 85 10.11 17.02 3.33
N GLY A 86 10.16 16.59 4.59
CA GLY A 86 11.13 15.63 5.08
C GLY A 86 10.73 14.17 4.84
N PRO A 87 11.67 13.22 4.99
CA PRO A 87 11.36 11.80 4.99
C PRO A 87 10.23 11.49 5.98
N ARG A 88 9.28 10.66 5.55
CA ARG A 88 8.16 10.25 6.41
C ARG A 88 8.66 9.29 7.48
N GLN A 89 8.40 9.61 8.75
CA GLN A 89 8.76 8.74 9.88
C GLN A 89 8.13 7.35 9.74
N GLN A 90 8.90 6.31 10.09
CA GLN A 90 8.51 4.89 10.06
C GLN A 90 8.53 4.26 11.46
N PRO A 91 7.71 4.74 12.42
CA PRO A 91 7.82 4.37 13.84
C PRO A 91 7.50 2.90 14.14
N LYS A 92 6.95 2.16 13.17
CA LYS A 92 6.58 0.75 13.33
C LYS A 92 7.66 -0.21 12.84
N LEU A 93 8.67 0.28 12.12
CA LEU A 93 9.76 -0.57 11.63
C LEU A 93 10.80 -0.77 12.75
N PRO A 94 11.39 -1.97 12.86
CA PRO A 94 12.51 -2.19 13.76
C PRO A 94 13.73 -1.39 13.29
N ILE A 95 14.46 -0.80 14.23
CA ILE A 95 15.67 -0.03 13.96
C ILE A 95 16.88 -0.95 14.14
N VAL A 96 17.76 -0.99 13.14
CA VAL A 96 19.04 -1.69 13.18
C VAL A 96 20.14 -0.66 12.97
N ASN A 97 21.03 -0.51 13.96
CA ASN A 97 22.13 0.45 13.89
C ASN A 97 23.33 -0.20 13.19
N ALA A 98 23.84 0.46 12.15
CA ALA A 98 25.09 0.09 11.47
C ALA A 98 26.10 1.22 11.66
N THR A 99 27.24 0.91 12.27
CA THR A 99 28.34 1.86 12.44
C THR A 99 29.45 1.49 11.47
N TYR A 100 29.97 2.50 10.76
CA TYR A 100 31.08 2.35 9.82
C TYR A 100 32.29 3.09 10.38
N GLU A 101 33.40 2.38 10.53
CA GLU A 101 34.66 2.93 11.06
C GLU A 101 35.70 3.01 9.95
N LEU A 102 36.57 4.03 10.02
CA LEU A 102 37.76 4.10 9.19
C LEU A 102 38.68 2.92 9.53
N ASP A 103 39.18 2.24 8.49
CA ASP A 103 40.27 1.29 8.61
C ASP A 103 41.55 1.98 9.08
N ASP A 104 42.46 1.22 9.67
CA ASP A 104 43.67 1.77 10.30
C ASP A 104 44.59 2.48 9.29
N GLU A 105 44.60 2.07 8.01
CA GLU A 105 45.43 2.66 6.96
C GLU A 105 44.88 4.01 6.48
N SER A 106 43.58 4.25 6.64
CA SER A 106 42.90 5.50 6.28
C SER A 106 42.89 6.55 7.41
N ARG A 107 43.61 6.33 8.52
CA ARG A 107 43.65 7.25 9.67
C ARG A 107 44.75 8.31 9.60
N ASP A 108 45.34 8.56 8.44
CA ASP A 108 46.32 9.63 8.26
C ASP A 108 45.65 10.96 7.92
N CYS A 109 45.95 12.01 8.69
CA CYS A 109 45.43 13.35 8.43
C CYS A 109 46.10 13.97 7.21
N THR A 110 45.32 14.31 6.19
CA THR A 110 45.81 14.90 4.94
C THR A 110 46.38 16.32 5.07
N VAL A 111 46.16 16.99 6.20
CA VAL A 111 46.59 18.39 6.43
C VAL A 111 47.87 18.48 7.26
N CYS A 112 47.97 17.72 8.35
CA CYS A 112 49.10 17.80 9.28
C CYS A 112 49.95 16.52 9.36
N GLY A 113 49.52 15.41 8.74
CA GLY A 113 50.22 14.13 8.76
C GLY A 113 50.15 13.38 10.10
N GLY A 114 49.36 13.85 11.07
CA GLY A 114 49.09 13.12 12.32
C GLY A 114 47.97 12.08 12.16
N THR A 115 47.83 11.19 13.13
CA THR A 115 46.75 10.17 13.13
C THR A 115 45.40 10.79 13.52
N VAL A 116 44.37 10.54 12.73
CA VAL A 116 42.97 10.89 12.99
C VAL A 116 42.42 9.93 14.05
N THR A 117 41.83 10.48 15.10
CA THR A 117 41.20 9.73 16.18
C THR A 117 39.68 9.89 16.14
N GLU A 118 38.97 8.92 16.68
CA GLU A 118 37.52 8.94 16.77
C GLU A 118 37.02 10.15 17.57
N MET A 119 36.05 10.89 17.03
CA MET A 119 35.27 11.85 17.78
C MET A 119 34.09 11.11 18.44
N THR A 120 34.31 10.58 19.63
CA THR A 120 33.35 9.72 20.32
C THR A 120 31.95 10.35 20.37
N GLY A 121 30.96 9.62 19.86
CA GLY A 121 29.56 10.03 19.86
C GLY A 121 29.17 11.04 18.78
N GLN A 122 30.05 11.36 17.83
CA GLN A 122 29.75 12.18 16.66
C GLN A 122 29.61 11.27 15.43
N PHE A 123 28.44 11.29 14.81
CA PHE A 123 28.13 10.48 13.63
C PHE A 123 27.47 11.35 12.56
N GLU A 124 27.76 11.06 11.30
CA GLU A 124 26.90 11.47 10.18
C GLU A 124 25.81 10.40 10.05
N GLU A 125 24.57 10.79 10.35
CA GLU A 125 23.43 9.86 10.40
C GLU A 125 22.58 9.94 9.13
N ALA A 126 22.18 8.79 8.60
CA ALA A 126 21.22 8.67 7.51
C ALA A 126 20.38 7.41 7.68
N ASP A 127 19.08 7.51 7.40
CA ASP A 127 18.17 6.37 7.44
C ASP A 127 18.15 5.61 6.11
N GLU A 128 18.43 4.31 6.16
CA GLU A 128 18.22 3.40 5.03
C GLU A 128 17.06 2.43 5.34
N ILE A 129 16.03 2.43 4.48
CA ILE A 129 14.97 1.41 4.54
C ILE A 129 15.37 0.25 3.65
N THR A 130 15.81 -0.85 4.26
CA THR A 130 16.25 -2.05 3.55
C THR A 130 15.32 -3.25 3.78
N VAL A 131 15.53 -4.34 3.03
CA VAL A 131 14.68 -5.54 3.05
C VAL A 131 15.42 -6.69 3.74
N VAL A 132 14.80 -7.30 4.75
CA VAL A 132 15.27 -8.55 5.36
C VAL A 132 14.57 -9.73 4.68
N GLU A 133 15.34 -10.61 4.03
CA GLU A 133 14.79 -11.71 3.25
C GLU A 133 14.07 -12.76 4.12
N ARG A 134 12.89 -13.20 3.67
CA ARG A 134 12.15 -14.31 4.27
C ARG A 134 12.85 -15.64 3.98
N ARG A 135 13.00 -16.49 5.01
CA ARG A 135 13.54 -17.85 4.86
C ARG A 135 12.64 -18.91 5.48
N PHE A 136 12.51 -20.06 4.81
CA PHE A 136 11.86 -21.24 5.36
C PHE A 136 12.90 -22.22 5.92
N VAL A 137 12.70 -22.67 7.15
CA VAL A 137 13.62 -23.60 7.82
C VAL A 137 12.89 -24.82 8.34
N VAL A 138 13.57 -25.97 8.32
CA VAL A 138 13.08 -27.20 8.97
C VAL A 138 13.66 -27.26 10.37
N VAL A 139 12.79 -27.13 11.38
CA VAL A 139 13.20 -27.24 12.79
C VAL A 139 13.02 -28.69 13.26
N HIS A 140 14.13 -29.38 13.51
CA HIS A 140 14.12 -30.72 14.09
C HIS A 140 13.91 -30.67 15.61
N GLN A 141 12.65 -30.73 16.04
CA GLN A 141 12.30 -30.71 17.45
C GLN A 141 12.60 -32.07 18.13
N LYS A 142 13.68 -32.13 18.90
CA LYS A 142 14.05 -33.31 19.71
C LYS A 142 13.53 -33.14 21.15
N ARG A 143 12.53 -33.95 21.52
CA ARG A 143 11.96 -33.93 22.87
C ARG A 143 12.69 -34.95 23.75
N GLN A 144 13.38 -34.47 24.77
CA GLN A 144 14.13 -35.33 25.68
C GLN A 144 13.20 -36.22 26.49
N LYS A 145 13.53 -37.52 26.58
CA LYS A 145 12.88 -38.47 27.48
C LYS A 145 13.70 -38.56 28.77
N TYR A 146 12.98 -38.58 29.89
CA TYR A 146 13.51 -38.73 31.24
C TYR A 146 12.92 -39.99 31.86
N ARG A 147 13.65 -40.61 32.78
CA ARG A 147 13.19 -41.79 33.52
C ARG A 147 13.53 -41.65 34.99
N CYS A 148 12.71 -42.23 35.86
CA CYS A 148 13.08 -42.39 37.28
C CYS A 148 14.28 -43.34 37.44
N ARG A 149 14.98 -43.27 38.57
CA ARG A 149 16.01 -44.27 38.95
C ARG A 149 15.48 -45.71 38.93
N CYS A 150 14.19 -45.87 39.25
CA CYS A 150 13.48 -47.14 39.23
C CYS A 150 13.19 -47.71 37.83
N ASN A 151 13.42 -46.95 36.76
CA ASN A 151 13.03 -47.25 35.38
C ASN A 151 11.52 -47.54 35.13
N ALA A 152 10.65 -47.41 36.14
CA ALA A 152 9.22 -47.70 36.04
C ALA A 152 8.38 -46.57 35.41
N ASN A 153 8.92 -45.35 35.30
CA ASN A 153 8.21 -44.21 34.73
C ASN A 153 9.12 -43.48 33.72
N VAL A 154 8.57 -43.20 32.52
CA VAL A 154 9.22 -42.44 31.45
C VAL A 154 8.39 -41.20 31.14
N VAL A 155 8.97 -40.03 31.32
CA VAL A 155 8.34 -38.73 31.05
C VAL A 155 9.04 -38.09 29.85
N THR A 156 8.29 -37.51 28.92
CA THR A 156 8.85 -36.81 27.75
C THR A 156 8.67 -35.31 27.94
N ALA A 157 9.74 -34.53 27.73
CA ALA A 157 9.66 -33.06 27.76
C ALA A 157 8.50 -32.56 26.89
N PRO A 158 7.72 -31.56 27.32
CA PRO A 158 6.71 -30.95 26.47
C PRO A 158 7.37 -30.34 25.22
N GLY A 159 6.64 -30.33 24.11
CA GLY A 159 7.07 -29.62 22.90
C GLY A 159 6.35 -28.29 22.76
N ASP A 160 6.75 -27.49 21.77
CA ASP A 160 6.07 -26.24 21.45
C ASP A 160 4.61 -26.45 21.09
N LEU A 161 3.81 -25.41 21.29
CA LEU A 161 2.42 -25.39 20.88
C LEU A 161 2.31 -25.59 19.36
N LYS A 162 1.39 -26.47 18.96
CA LYS A 162 1.07 -26.72 17.55
C LYS A 162 -0.39 -26.40 17.30
N LEU A 163 -0.68 -25.94 16.09
CA LEU A 163 -2.05 -25.65 15.66
C LEU A 163 -2.98 -26.87 15.80
N LYS A 164 -2.45 -28.07 15.57
CA LYS A 164 -3.09 -29.35 15.91
C LYS A 164 -2.01 -30.37 16.31
N PRO A 165 -2.36 -31.39 17.12
CA PRO A 165 -1.43 -32.47 17.45
C PRO A 165 -0.81 -33.08 16.18
N GLY A 166 0.52 -33.21 16.16
CA GLY A 166 1.26 -33.77 15.02
C GLY A 166 1.38 -32.86 13.80
N ASN A 167 0.97 -31.59 13.87
CA ASN A 167 1.13 -30.68 12.73
C ASN A 167 2.61 -30.46 12.39
N ARG A 168 2.95 -30.59 11.09
CA ARG A 168 4.30 -30.38 10.58
C ARG A 168 4.68 -28.90 10.57
N TYR A 169 3.73 -28.03 10.26
CA TYR A 169 3.94 -26.60 10.09
C TYR A 169 3.73 -25.85 11.42
N SER A 170 4.48 -24.76 11.61
CA SER A 170 4.33 -23.89 12.78
C SER A 170 3.02 -23.10 12.73
N ILE A 171 2.64 -22.51 13.87
CA ILE A 171 1.50 -21.59 13.93
C ILE A 171 1.80 -20.36 13.07
N ASP A 172 3.00 -19.81 13.15
CA ASP A 172 3.43 -18.66 12.35
C ASP A 172 3.28 -18.92 10.85
N PHE A 173 3.65 -20.13 10.38
CA PHE A 173 3.48 -20.51 8.99
C PHE A 173 2.00 -20.45 8.56
N ALA A 174 1.10 -21.03 9.37
CA ALA A 174 -0.34 -21.00 9.08
C ALA A 174 -0.91 -19.58 9.11
N LEU A 175 -0.44 -18.73 10.05
CA LEU A 175 -0.83 -17.33 10.13
C LEU A 175 -0.38 -16.54 8.89
N THR A 176 0.87 -16.70 8.45
CA THR A 176 1.35 -16.03 7.23
C THR A 176 0.52 -16.42 6.02
N VAL A 177 0.23 -17.72 5.83
CA VAL A 177 -0.59 -18.20 4.72
C VAL A 177 -2.01 -17.58 4.74
N ALA A 178 -2.60 -17.44 5.92
CA ALA A 178 -3.92 -16.82 6.09
C ALA A 178 -3.89 -15.30 5.85
N VAL A 179 -2.90 -14.59 6.40
CA VAL A 179 -2.69 -13.15 6.18
C VAL A 179 -2.51 -12.87 4.69
N ASP A 180 -1.57 -13.57 4.06
CA ASP A 180 -1.29 -13.46 2.63
C ASP A 180 -2.57 -13.68 1.80
N LYS A 181 -3.41 -14.67 2.16
CA LYS A 181 -4.63 -14.99 1.42
C LYS A 181 -5.72 -13.94 1.58
N TYR A 182 -6.00 -13.53 2.82
CA TYR A 182 -7.20 -12.78 3.15
C TYR A 182 -6.96 -11.27 3.29
N LEU A 183 -5.81 -10.86 3.83
CA LEU A 183 -5.44 -9.45 3.95
C LEU A 183 -4.77 -8.95 2.67
N ASP A 184 -3.85 -9.74 2.11
CA ASP A 184 -3.07 -9.32 0.93
C ASP A 184 -3.63 -9.88 -0.39
N HIS A 185 -4.78 -10.56 -0.32
CA HIS A 185 -5.51 -11.10 -1.48
C HIS A 185 -4.64 -12.00 -2.39
N LEU A 186 -3.70 -12.75 -1.81
CA LEU A 186 -2.77 -13.60 -2.54
C LEU A 186 -3.35 -15.02 -2.70
N PRO A 187 -3.74 -15.46 -3.93
CA PRO A 187 -4.30 -16.79 -4.13
C PRO A 187 -3.31 -17.89 -3.71
N LEU A 188 -3.81 -19.01 -3.20
CA LEU A 188 -2.98 -20.10 -2.65
C LEU A 188 -1.96 -20.62 -3.66
N GLU A 189 -2.36 -20.80 -4.92
CA GLU A 189 -1.43 -21.21 -5.99
C GLU A 189 -0.31 -20.19 -6.23
N ARG A 190 -0.56 -18.90 -6.01
CA ARG A 190 0.48 -17.88 -6.12
C ARG A 190 1.42 -17.95 -4.92
N GLN A 191 0.89 -18.18 -3.72
CA GLN A 191 1.71 -18.42 -2.54
C GLN A 191 2.62 -19.64 -2.73
N VAL A 192 2.11 -20.76 -3.23
CA VAL A 192 2.91 -21.96 -3.54
C VAL A 192 4.09 -21.63 -4.44
N ARG A 193 3.86 -20.89 -5.54
CA ARG A 193 4.92 -20.48 -6.46
C ARG A 193 5.95 -19.56 -5.82
N ILE A 194 5.53 -18.65 -4.94
CA ILE A 194 6.44 -17.80 -4.16
C ILE A 194 7.31 -18.66 -3.25
N MET A 195 6.68 -19.52 -2.44
CA MET A 195 7.36 -20.43 -1.51
C MET A 195 8.34 -21.36 -2.23
N GLN A 196 7.99 -21.83 -3.43
CA GLN A 196 8.86 -22.67 -4.24
C GLN A 196 10.12 -21.94 -4.70
N ARG A 197 10.03 -20.64 -5.04
CA ARG A 197 11.20 -19.81 -5.37
C ARG A 197 12.11 -19.60 -4.16
N GLU A 198 11.52 -19.55 -2.97
CA GLU A 198 12.21 -19.48 -1.67
C GLU A 198 12.66 -20.86 -1.15
N GLY A 199 12.57 -21.92 -1.97
CA GLY A 199 13.09 -23.26 -1.68
C GLY A 199 12.11 -24.19 -0.94
N LEU A 200 10.91 -23.74 -0.58
CA LEU A 200 9.89 -24.57 0.06
C LEU A 200 8.98 -25.25 -0.99
N ARG A 201 9.05 -26.58 -1.08
CA ARG A 201 8.14 -27.39 -1.91
C ARG A 201 6.90 -27.76 -1.10
N ILE A 202 5.73 -27.31 -1.55
CA ILE A 202 4.44 -27.53 -0.92
C ILE A 202 3.32 -27.44 -1.97
N ASP A 203 2.16 -28.05 -1.71
CA ASP A 203 0.98 -27.93 -2.56
C ASP A 203 -0.08 -27.01 -1.95
N SER A 204 -1.01 -26.54 -2.78
CA SER A 204 -2.06 -25.61 -2.38
C SER A 204 -3.08 -26.23 -1.42
N GLN A 205 -3.30 -27.55 -1.50
CA GLN A 205 -4.17 -28.28 -0.58
C GLN A 205 -3.59 -28.24 0.85
N THR A 206 -2.28 -28.38 1.00
CA THR A 206 -1.59 -28.27 2.28
C THR A 206 -1.77 -26.87 2.89
N LEU A 207 -1.68 -25.82 2.06
CA LEU A 207 -1.95 -24.45 2.51
C LEU A 207 -3.41 -24.29 2.96
N TRP A 208 -4.35 -24.84 2.18
CA TRP A 208 -5.76 -24.84 2.54
C TRP A 208 -6.01 -25.57 3.87
N ASP A 209 -5.37 -26.72 4.11
CA ASP A 209 -5.50 -27.47 5.36
C ASP A 209 -5.03 -26.67 6.58
N GLN A 210 -3.97 -25.87 6.44
CA GLN A 210 -3.50 -24.97 7.51
C GLN A 210 -4.55 -23.89 7.80
N ILE A 211 -5.09 -23.25 6.77
CA ILE A 211 -6.13 -22.23 6.91
C ILE A 211 -7.40 -22.81 7.53
N ASN A 212 -7.83 -23.98 7.08
CA ASN A 212 -9.05 -24.62 7.59
C ASN A 212 -8.90 -24.97 9.08
N THR A 213 -7.73 -25.46 9.49
CA THR A 213 -7.45 -25.72 10.91
C THR A 213 -7.47 -24.41 11.72
N LEU A 214 -6.87 -23.35 11.20
CA LEU A 214 -6.88 -22.02 11.84
C LEU A 214 -8.29 -21.45 11.96
N ALA A 215 -9.12 -21.58 10.93
CA ALA A 215 -10.52 -21.14 10.94
C ALA A 215 -11.33 -21.84 12.04
N GLY A 216 -11.05 -23.12 12.31
CA GLY A 216 -11.64 -23.84 13.43
C GLY A 216 -11.34 -23.21 14.79
N HIS A 217 -10.10 -22.73 14.99
CA HIS A 217 -9.70 -22.04 16.22
C HIS A 217 -10.25 -20.62 16.34
N LEU A 218 -10.49 -19.94 15.21
CA LEU A 218 -11.06 -18.59 15.19
C LEU A 218 -12.59 -18.56 15.29
N ARG A 219 -13.25 -19.72 15.14
CA ARG A 219 -14.72 -19.80 15.18
C ARG A 219 -15.35 -19.24 16.46
N PRO A 220 -14.87 -19.52 17.68
CA PRO A 220 -15.44 -18.93 18.88
C PRO A 220 -15.39 -17.40 18.90
N SER A 221 -14.31 -16.81 18.37
CA SER A 221 -14.19 -15.36 18.23
C SER A 221 -15.16 -14.80 17.19
N TYR A 222 -15.34 -15.50 16.07
CA TYR A 222 -16.33 -15.13 15.05
C TYR A 222 -17.76 -15.18 15.60
N GLU A 223 -18.12 -16.23 16.33
CA GLU A 223 -19.42 -16.38 16.99
C GLU A 223 -19.66 -15.27 18.02
N ALA A 224 -18.66 -14.95 18.86
CA ALA A 224 -18.77 -13.86 19.82
C ALA A 224 -18.93 -12.48 19.15
N LEU A 225 -18.24 -12.24 18.02
CA LEU A 225 -18.40 -11.01 17.23
C LEU A 225 -19.79 -10.92 16.60
N TRP A 226 -20.29 -12.05 16.11
CA TRP A 226 -21.64 -12.16 15.56
C TRP A 226 -22.70 -11.84 16.61
N ASP A 227 -22.64 -12.49 17.77
CA ASP A 227 -23.55 -12.24 18.89
C ASP A 227 -23.51 -10.78 19.32
N ARG A 228 -22.30 -10.19 19.40
CA ARG A 228 -22.12 -8.77 19.71
C ARG A 228 -22.75 -7.89 18.65
N ALA A 229 -22.57 -8.17 17.36
CA ALA A 229 -23.15 -7.37 16.29
C ALA A 229 -24.69 -7.34 16.40
N LEU A 230 -25.32 -8.47 16.70
CA LEU A 230 -26.77 -8.58 16.87
C LEU A 230 -27.34 -7.78 18.05
N THR A 231 -26.50 -7.32 18.99
CA THR A 231 -26.96 -6.44 20.09
C THR A 231 -27.18 -4.99 19.65
N TRP A 232 -26.73 -4.59 18.46
CA TRP A 232 -26.80 -3.20 18.01
C TRP A 232 -28.19 -2.88 17.46
N PRO A 233 -28.73 -1.68 17.73
CA PRO A 233 -30.08 -1.31 17.32
C PRO A 233 -30.24 -1.18 15.79
N VAL A 234 -29.14 -0.94 15.08
CA VAL A 234 -29.11 -0.81 13.62
C VAL A 234 -27.90 -1.58 13.08
N LEU A 235 -28.16 -2.44 12.09
CA LEU A 235 -27.15 -3.21 11.37
C LEU A 235 -27.15 -2.80 9.89
N HIS A 236 -26.00 -2.42 9.38
CA HIS A 236 -25.81 -2.16 7.95
C HIS A 236 -25.25 -3.43 7.30
N ALA A 237 -25.91 -3.91 6.25
CA ALA A 237 -25.46 -5.03 5.44
C ALA A 237 -25.07 -4.51 4.04
N ASP A 238 -23.87 -4.86 3.58
CA ASP A 238 -23.43 -4.62 2.21
C ASP A 238 -23.51 -5.94 1.43
N GLU A 239 -24.38 -5.97 0.42
CA GLU A 239 -24.60 -7.16 -0.41
C GLU A 239 -23.64 -7.18 -1.61
N THR A 240 -22.38 -7.48 -1.35
CA THR A 240 -21.40 -7.74 -2.42
C THR A 240 -21.56 -9.17 -2.96
N SER A 241 -22.05 -9.31 -4.19
CA SER A 241 -22.26 -10.63 -4.83
C SER A 241 -20.97 -11.23 -5.42
N TRP A 242 -20.81 -12.55 -5.31
CA TRP A 242 -19.71 -13.30 -5.93
C TRP A 242 -20.24 -14.47 -6.75
N ARG A 243 -19.65 -14.73 -7.92
CA ARG A 243 -19.98 -15.90 -8.72
C ARG A 243 -19.32 -17.14 -8.12
N LEU A 244 -20.14 -18.02 -7.57
CA LEU A 244 -19.70 -19.33 -7.08
C LEU A 244 -19.82 -20.38 -8.19
N MET A 245 -18.91 -21.35 -8.23
CA MET A 245 -19.09 -22.52 -9.07
C MET A 245 -20.20 -23.39 -8.48
N THR A 246 -21.41 -23.28 -9.03
CA THR A 246 -22.52 -24.17 -8.68
C THR A 246 -22.34 -25.51 -9.39
N VAL A 247 -22.29 -26.61 -8.63
CA VAL A 247 -22.49 -27.95 -9.20
C VAL A 247 -23.95 -28.04 -9.63
N ARG A 248 -24.21 -28.21 -10.93
CA ARG A 248 -25.56 -28.54 -11.41
C ARG A 248 -25.94 -29.91 -10.87
N VAL A 249 -26.70 -29.94 -9.78
CA VAL A 249 -27.38 -31.17 -9.34
C VAL A 249 -28.42 -31.50 -10.41
N ARG A 250 -28.21 -32.57 -11.18
CA ARG A 250 -29.26 -33.09 -12.07
C ARG A 250 -30.42 -33.57 -11.17
N PRO A 251 -31.66 -33.10 -11.36
CA PRO A 251 -32.78 -33.64 -10.61
C PRO A 251 -32.86 -35.14 -10.89
N SER A 252 -32.84 -35.96 -9.83
CA SER A 252 -33.09 -37.39 -9.92
C SER A 252 -34.48 -37.58 -10.49
N ARG A 253 -34.56 -38.41 -11.54
CA ARG A 253 -35.80 -38.83 -12.17
C ARG A 253 -36.57 -39.66 -11.14
N LEU A 254 -37.53 -39.03 -10.45
CA LEU A 254 -38.57 -39.77 -9.74
C LEU A 254 -39.50 -40.34 -10.82
N GLU A 255 -39.10 -41.49 -11.40
CA GLU A 255 -40.04 -42.32 -12.14
C GLU A 255 -40.90 -43.07 -11.11
N GLY A 256 -42.21 -42.99 -11.35
CA GLY A 256 -43.24 -43.24 -10.37
C GLY A 256 -43.35 -44.69 -9.93
N VAL A 257 -43.73 -44.85 -8.67
CA VAL A 257 -44.48 -46.00 -8.22
C VAL A 257 -45.91 -45.52 -8.06
N SER A 258 -46.75 -45.97 -8.99
CA SER A 258 -48.21 -45.88 -8.92
C SER A 258 -48.76 -46.77 -7.81
#